data_AF-A0A7C3AAN3-F1
#
_entry.id   AF-A0A7C3AAN3-F1
#
_cell.length_a   1.000
_cell.length_b   1.000
_cell.length_c   1.000
_cell.angle_alpha   90.00
_cell.angle_beta   90.00
_cell.angle_gamma   90.00
#
_symmetry.space_group_name_H-M   'P 1'
#
loop_
_entity.id
_entity.type
_entity.pdbx_description
1 polymer ?
#
loop_
_entity_poly.entity_id
_entity_poly.type
_entity_poly.pdbx_seq_one_letter_code
_entity_poly.pdbx_strand_id
1 'polypeptide(L)'
;MWWWNNRGYTPAGAEAWNCIRALDYLETRPEADASRFGVTGRSGGGAYSWWIAALDERIKVAVPVAGITDLQNHVVDGTVEGHCDCMFFLNTHRWDYPLVAALVAPRPLLLSNSDKDSIFPLDGVYRTYRKVRDIYGFYNVPRSLGLNITEGPHKDTQELRIHAFVWFNRFLKGDESLIDPTAERCFEPEQLKVFKELPADQINAHVHETFVPAAPPFEPPTSDEQWKQLHDDSLEILRSKCFNGWPREDEAGGLNTRRVFSGRNRGLQLEVYDFQSQPNVPLRLYIVKRSGLGLPRGLTLAVLDQDSWDDWASTLLTGWPAMATDAGTVEPNEARFGELREMIRGGDRAFAFVTPRGVGPTAWIVEPKKLIQIRRRFMLLGQTLDGMRIWDIRRAMAAVRDIGGADRLTLQASGETAAMAVYASLFEDGIEAMELHTLPESHRNGPIILNVERYFSMDRATALAARRCRLTTD
;
A
#
# COMPACT_ATOMS: atom_id res chain seq x y z
N MET A 1 0.58 2.70 -12.86
CA MET A 1 -0.74 2.07 -12.65
C MET A 1 -0.76 1.51 -11.24
N TRP A 2 -1.62 1.98 -10.35
CA TRP A 2 -1.64 1.57 -8.93
C TRP A 2 -2.92 0.85 -8.50
N TRP A 3 -3.98 0.99 -9.28
CA TRP A 3 -5.28 0.36 -9.02
C TRP A 3 -5.20 -1.18 -8.99
N TRP A 4 -4.13 -1.80 -9.51
CA TRP A 4 -3.91 -3.24 -9.36
C TRP A 4 -3.89 -3.73 -7.90
N ASN A 5 -3.62 -2.83 -6.95
CA ASN A 5 -3.64 -3.15 -5.53
C ASN A 5 -5.07 -3.45 -5.09
N ASN A 6 -6.06 -2.79 -5.71
CA ASN A 6 -7.48 -3.02 -5.49
C ASN A 6 -7.86 -4.44 -5.89
N ARG A 7 -7.37 -4.91 -7.05
CA ARG A 7 -7.56 -6.29 -7.54
C ARG A 7 -6.87 -7.35 -6.68
N GLY A 8 -5.98 -6.96 -5.78
CA GLY A 8 -5.09 -7.90 -5.11
C GLY A 8 -4.03 -8.51 -6.05
N TYR A 9 -3.79 -7.88 -7.21
CA TYR A 9 -2.81 -8.34 -8.19
C TYR A 9 -1.40 -7.85 -7.82
N THR A 10 -0.39 -8.68 -8.09
CA THR A 10 1.02 -8.26 -8.08
C THR A 10 1.74 -8.83 -9.30
N PRO A 11 2.68 -8.09 -9.91
CA PRO A 11 3.55 -8.66 -10.92
C PRO A 11 4.38 -9.85 -10.37
N ALA A 12 4.79 -9.81 -9.10
CA ALA A 12 5.46 -10.93 -8.44
C ALA A 12 4.63 -12.22 -8.46
N GLY A 13 3.31 -12.13 -8.24
CA GLY A 13 2.40 -13.27 -8.29
C GLY A 13 2.26 -13.87 -9.69
N ALA A 14 2.20 -13.03 -10.72
CA ALA A 14 2.20 -13.50 -12.11
C ALA A 14 3.51 -14.21 -12.47
N GLU A 15 4.65 -13.67 -12.05
CA GLU A 15 5.97 -14.26 -12.28
C GLU A 15 6.15 -15.59 -11.54
N ALA A 16 5.66 -15.68 -10.30
CA ALA A 16 5.62 -16.92 -9.56
C ALA A 16 4.76 -17.98 -10.27
N TRP A 17 3.59 -17.58 -10.80
CA TRP A 17 2.73 -18.49 -11.56
C TRP A 17 3.37 -18.96 -12.86
N ASN A 18 4.05 -18.07 -13.60
CA ASN A 18 4.83 -18.43 -14.78
C ASN A 18 5.86 -19.51 -14.45
N CYS A 19 6.57 -19.36 -13.31
CA CYS A 19 7.53 -20.35 -12.86
C CYS A 19 6.87 -21.71 -12.57
N ILE A 20 5.71 -21.73 -11.89
CA ILE A 20 4.98 -22.97 -11.61
C ILE A 20 4.53 -23.64 -12.92
N ARG A 21 4.02 -22.88 -13.89
CA ARG A 21 3.64 -23.41 -15.21
C ARG A 21 4.84 -23.93 -16.00
N ALA A 22 6.02 -23.34 -15.82
CA ALA A 22 7.26 -23.86 -16.41
C ALA A 22 7.61 -25.25 -15.84
N LEU A 23 7.38 -25.50 -14.55
CA LEU A 23 7.53 -26.85 -13.98
C LEU A 23 6.56 -27.84 -14.61
N ASP A 24 5.29 -27.48 -14.78
CA ASP A 24 4.29 -28.34 -15.43
C ASP A 24 4.74 -28.72 -16.85
N TYR A 25 5.30 -27.76 -17.60
CA TYR A 25 5.86 -28.04 -18.92
C TYR A 25 7.08 -28.97 -18.84
N LEU A 26 8.02 -28.73 -17.91
CA LEU A 26 9.21 -29.57 -17.73
C LEU A 26 8.83 -31.02 -17.42
N GLU A 27 7.77 -31.28 -16.66
CA GLU A 27 7.28 -32.64 -16.39
C GLU A 27 6.82 -33.39 -17.65
N THR A 28 6.48 -32.67 -18.73
CA THR A 28 6.14 -33.30 -20.03
C THR A 28 7.35 -33.69 -20.85
N ARG A 29 8.56 -33.29 -20.44
CA ARG A 29 9.79 -33.48 -21.20
C ARG A 29 10.49 -34.78 -20.78
N PRO A 30 10.72 -35.74 -21.71
CA PRO A 30 11.39 -37.00 -21.37
C PRO A 30 12.83 -36.81 -20.86
N GLU A 31 13.48 -35.70 -21.21
CA GLU A 31 14.82 -35.33 -20.74
C GLU A 31 14.86 -34.73 -19.33
N ALA A 32 13.71 -34.37 -18.74
CA ALA A 32 13.63 -33.76 -17.42
C ALA A 32 13.23 -34.79 -16.35
N ASP A 33 13.96 -34.80 -15.24
CA ASP A 33 13.59 -35.59 -14.08
C ASP A 33 12.75 -34.75 -13.10
N ALA A 34 11.44 -35.00 -13.11
CA ALA A 34 10.46 -34.31 -12.27
C ALA A 34 10.73 -34.43 -10.76
N SER A 35 11.53 -35.41 -10.33
CA SER A 35 11.88 -35.59 -8.91
C SER A 35 13.03 -34.70 -8.44
N ARG A 36 13.72 -34.01 -9.36
CA ARG A 36 14.98 -33.28 -9.09
C ARG A 36 14.98 -31.82 -9.55
N PHE A 37 13.86 -31.12 -9.41
CA PHE A 37 13.84 -29.69 -9.73
C PHE A 37 14.65 -28.86 -8.72
N GLY A 38 15.57 -28.06 -9.26
CA GLY A 38 16.27 -27.00 -8.55
C GLY A 38 15.95 -25.64 -9.16
N VAL A 39 15.98 -24.58 -8.35
CA VAL A 39 15.73 -23.22 -8.82
C VAL A 39 16.81 -22.24 -8.39
N THR A 40 17.24 -21.39 -9.32
CA THR A 40 18.17 -20.28 -9.07
C THR A 40 17.87 -19.13 -10.02
N GLY A 41 18.29 -17.95 -9.62
CA GLY A 41 18.19 -16.72 -10.39
C GLY A 41 18.83 -15.57 -9.63
N ARG A 42 19.07 -14.48 -10.35
CA ARG A 42 19.76 -13.30 -9.80
C ARG A 42 18.86 -12.07 -9.78
N SER A 43 18.93 -11.24 -8.74
CA SER A 43 18.14 -10.00 -8.65
C SER A 43 16.64 -10.29 -8.71
N GLY A 44 15.91 -9.78 -9.71
CA GLY A 44 14.54 -10.19 -10.01
C GLY A 44 14.36 -11.71 -10.07
N GLY A 45 15.25 -12.42 -10.79
CA GLY A 45 15.23 -13.89 -10.83
C GLY A 45 15.54 -14.54 -9.49
N GLY A 46 16.28 -13.84 -8.61
CA GLY A 46 16.54 -14.27 -7.24
C GLY A 46 15.26 -14.18 -6.39
N ALA A 47 14.50 -13.09 -6.52
CA ALA A 47 13.17 -12.98 -5.91
C ALA A 47 12.21 -14.06 -6.43
N TYR A 48 12.21 -14.32 -7.74
CA TYR A 48 11.34 -15.36 -8.32
C TYR A 48 11.70 -16.76 -7.82
N SER A 49 13.00 -17.01 -7.61
CA SER A 49 13.48 -18.25 -6.98
C SER A 49 12.93 -18.42 -5.57
N TRP A 50 12.78 -17.33 -4.79
CA TRP A 50 12.09 -17.38 -3.49
C TRP A 50 10.60 -17.70 -3.65
N TRP A 51 9.91 -17.03 -4.56
CA TRP A 51 8.47 -17.19 -4.73
C TRP A 51 8.10 -18.63 -5.11
N ILE A 52 8.73 -19.17 -6.15
CA ILE A 52 8.43 -20.55 -6.57
C ILE A 52 8.88 -21.57 -5.52
N ALA A 53 10.05 -21.39 -4.89
CA ALA A 53 10.49 -22.31 -3.84
C ALA A 53 9.49 -22.31 -2.67
N ALA A 54 8.97 -21.15 -2.27
CA ALA A 54 7.98 -21.06 -1.20
C ALA A 54 6.59 -21.62 -1.59
N LEU A 55 6.19 -21.48 -2.86
CA LEU A 55 4.83 -21.81 -3.31
C LEU A 55 4.68 -23.23 -3.88
N ASP A 56 5.75 -23.87 -4.33
CA ASP A 56 5.69 -25.19 -4.99
C ASP A 56 6.74 -26.17 -4.42
N GLU A 57 6.26 -27.28 -3.86
CA GLU A 57 7.09 -28.31 -3.23
C GLU A 57 7.81 -29.23 -4.22
N ARG A 58 7.51 -29.13 -5.53
CA ARG A 58 8.28 -29.84 -6.55
C ARG A 58 9.72 -29.33 -6.62
N ILE A 59 9.96 -28.06 -6.29
CA ILE A 59 11.32 -27.54 -6.06
C ILE A 59 11.94 -28.26 -4.86
N LYS A 60 13.05 -28.97 -5.09
CA LYS A 60 13.79 -29.71 -4.07
C LYS A 60 14.97 -28.94 -3.50
N VAL A 61 15.54 -28.01 -4.27
CA VAL A 61 16.73 -27.22 -3.89
C VAL A 61 16.61 -25.80 -4.44
N ALA A 62 16.92 -24.78 -3.63
CA ALA A 62 16.86 -23.39 -4.06
C ALA A 62 18.18 -22.64 -3.79
N VAL A 63 18.61 -21.82 -4.77
CA VAL A 63 19.77 -20.91 -4.66
C VAL A 63 19.40 -19.52 -5.20
N PRO A 64 18.63 -18.73 -4.45
CA PRO A 64 18.38 -17.34 -4.80
C PRO A 64 19.64 -16.49 -4.63
N VAL A 65 20.05 -15.79 -5.69
CA VAL A 65 21.24 -14.95 -5.72
C VAL A 65 20.85 -13.47 -5.72
N ALA A 66 21.35 -12.70 -4.75
CA ALA A 66 21.07 -11.26 -4.61
C ALA A 66 19.59 -10.96 -4.87
N GLY A 67 18.70 -11.60 -4.12
CA GLY A 67 17.27 -11.66 -4.46
C GLY A 67 16.33 -11.36 -3.30
N ILE A 68 16.84 -11.10 -2.10
CA ILE A 68 16.03 -10.80 -0.92
C ILE A 68 16.80 -9.95 0.08
N THR A 69 16.08 -9.07 0.77
CA THR A 69 16.48 -8.44 2.03
C THR A 69 15.24 -8.22 2.88
N ASP A 70 15.39 -7.74 4.11
CA ASP A 70 14.27 -7.54 5.04
C ASP A 70 13.55 -6.18 4.87
N LEU A 71 12.40 -6.05 5.55
CA LEU A 71 11.60 -4.82 5.52
C LEU A 71 12.35 -3.60 6.07
N GLN A 72 13.30 -3.79 6.98
CA GLN A 72 14.16 -2.70 7.47
C GLN A 72 14.92 -2.09 6.30
N ASN A 73 15.64 -2.91 5.52
CA ASN A 73 16.35 -2.44 4.34
C ASN A 73 15.40 -1.90 3.25
N HIS A 74 14.25 -2.52 3.02
CA HIS A 74 13.30 -2.05 2.00
C HIS A 74 12.65 -0.72 2.36
N VAL A 75 12.08 -0.61 3.55
CA VAL A 75 11.23 0.52 3.93
C VAL A 75 12.03 1.66 4.55
N VAL A 76 12.90 1.36 5.52
CA VAL A 76 13.62 2.35 6.32
C VAL A 76 14.88 2.80 5.61
N ASP A 77 15.74 1.86 5.22
CA ASP A 77 17.03 2.18 4.59
C ASP A 77 16.86 2.51 3.08
N GLY A 78 15.67 2.23 2.53
CA GLY A 78 15.23 2.74 1.23
C GLY A 78 15.61 1.91 0.01
N THR A 79 16.00 0.65 0.17
CA THR A 79 16.35 -0.21 -0.98
C THR A 79 15.17 -0.48 -1.93
N VAL A 80 13.92 -0.27 -1.48
CA VAL A 80 12.71 -0.32 -2.34
C VAL A 80 12.81 0.56 -3.59
N GLU A 81 13.69 1.57 -3.55
CA GLU A 81 13.94 2.51 -4.64
C GLU A 81 14.73 1.91 -5.81
N GLY A 82 15.49 0.84 -5.57
CA GLY A 82 16.28 0.13 -6.56
C GLY A 82 15.55 -1.02 -7.28
N HIS A 83 14.26 -1.23 -6.98
CA HIS A 83 13.51 -2.43 -7.37
C HIS A 83 12.28 -2.15 -8.24
N CYS A 84 11.86 -3.15 -9.03
CA CYS A 84 10.57 -3.18 -9.73
C CYS A 84 9.45 -3.67 -8.79
N ASP A 85 8.19 -3.41 -9.16
CA ASP A 85 7.03 -3.98 -8.45
C ASP A 85 6.95 -5.51 -8.54
N CYS A 86 7.68 -6.12 -9.48
CA CYS A 86 7.86 -7.57 -9.58
C CYS A 86 8.63 -8.21 -8.43
N MET A 87 9.27 -7.42 -7.57
CA MET A 87 9.96 -7.89 -6.36
C MET A 87 9.04 -8.07 -5.15
N PHE A 88 7.80 -7.59 -5.21
CA PHE A 88 7.01 -7.36 -4.01
C PHE A 88 5.69 -8.13 -4.04
N PHE A 89 5.41 -8.81 -2.94
CA PHE A 89 4.10 -9.39 -2.68
C PHE A 89 3.19 -8.37 -2.00
N LEU A 90 1.90 -8.67 -1.99
CA LEU A 90 0.87 -7.82 -1.44
C LEU A 90 0.74 -8.07 0.07
N ASN A 91 1.39 -7.23 0.88
CA ASN A 91 1.71 -7.57 2.26
C ASN A 91 0.58 -7.34 3.28
N THR A 92 -0.62 -7.85 2.99
CA THR A 92 -1.82 -7.74 3.85
C THR A 92 -1.55 -8.15 5.30
N HIS A 93 -0.68 -9.12 5.51
CA HIS A 93 -0.36 -9.68 6.82
C HIS A 93 0.89 -9.08 7.49
N ARG A 94 1.49 -8.05 6.88
CA ARG A 94 2.70 -7.36 7.40
C ARG A 94 3.86 -8.33 7.70
N TRP A 95 3.98 -9.36 6.87
CA TRP A 95 5.08 -10.32 6.92
C TRP A 95 6.39 -9.66 6.53
N ASP A 96 7.45 -9.98 7.26
CA ASP A 96 8.81 -9.67 6.84
C ASP A 96 9.32 -10.77 5.89
N TYR A 97 10.23 -10.41 4.99
CA TYR A 97 10.79 -11.30 3.96
C TYR A 97 11.46 -12.58 4.48
N PRO A 98 12.07 -12.63 5.69
CA PRO A 98 12.58 -13.86 6.26
C PRO A 98 11.51 -14.95 6.47
N LEU A 99 10.23 -14.58 6.61
CA LEU A 99 9.13 -15.56 6.67
C LEU A 99 8.96 -16.28 5.33
N VAL A 100 9.09 -15.56 4.21
CA VAL A 100 9.05 -16.16 2.87
C VAL A 100 10.17 -17.18 2.72
N ALA A 101 11.39 -16.79 3.11
CA ALA A 101 12.55 -17.68 3.03
C ALA A 101 12.40 -18.92 3.93
N ALA A 102 11.76 -18.77 5.09
CA ALA A 102 11.50 -19.87 6.01
C ALA A 102 10.52 -20.93 5.46
N LEU A 103 9.63 -20.57 4.51
CA LEU A 103 8.70 -21.52 3.87
C LEU A 103 9.41 -22.57 3.01
N VAL A 104 10.70 -22.37 2.69
CA VAL A 104 11.50 -23.37 1.98
C VAL A 104 11.89 -24.53 2.90
N ALA A 105 12.01 -24.30 4.21
CA ALA A 105 12.39 -25.32 5.17
C ALA A 105 11.43 -26.52 5.13
N PRO A 106 11.92 -27.77 5.24
CA PRO A 106 13.32 -28.17 5.52
C PRO A 106 14.19 -28.36 4.26
N ARG A 107 13.72 -27.98 3.07
CA ARG A 107 14.43 -28.24 1.80
C ARG A 107 15.75 -27.45 1.72
N PRO A 108 16.78 -27.99 1.04
CA PRO A 108 18.05 -27.29 0.86
C PRO A 108 17.93 -25.90 0.24
N LEU A 109 18.48 -24.90 0.93
CA LEU A 109 18.44 -23.49 0.56
C LEU A 109 19.82 -22.85 0.75
N LEU A 110 20.33 -22.19 -0.29
CA LEU A 110 21.57 -21.40 -0.22
C LEU A 110 21.27 -19.93 -0.54
N LEU A 111 21.43 -19.06 0.46
CA LEU A 111 21.39 -17.61 0.25
C LEU A 111 22.73 -17.19 -0.33
N SER A 112 22.75 -16.61 -1.53
CA SER A 112 23.97 -16.13 -2.16
C SER A 112 23.90 -14.62 -2.41
N ASN A 113 24.94 -13.86 -2.07
CA ASN A 113 24.98 -12.41 -2.28
C ASN A 113 26.40 -11.87 -2.45
N SER A 114 26.54 -10.61 -2.84
CA SER A 114 27.83 -9.91 -2.83
C SER A 114 27.92 -8.89 -1.68
N ASP A 115 29.13 -8.62 -1.18
CA ASP A 115 29.35 -7.77 0.00
C ASP A 115 29.13 -6.26 -0.23
N LYS A 116 29.19 -5.78 -1.48
CA LYS A 116 29.00 -4.37 -1.88
C LYS A 116 27.74 -4.18 -2.72
N ASP A 117 26.77 -5.09 -2.62
CA ASP A 117 25.46 -4.95 -3.27
C ASP A 117 24.59 -3.90 -2.55
N SER A 118 24.36 -2.77 -3.20
CA SER A 118 23.60 -1.65 -2.61
C SER A 118 22.08 -1.82 -2.65
N ILE A 119 21.55 -2.75 -3.44
CA ILE A 119 20.10 -3.01 -3.54
C ILE A 119 19.68 -4.27 -2.78
N PHE A 120 20.64 -5.12 -2.40
CA PHE A 120 20.51 -6.18 -1.40
C PHE A 120 21.63 -6.08 -0.36
N PRO A 121 21.55 -5.11 0.56
CA PRO A 121 22.61 -4.85 1.52
C PRO A 121 22.90 -6.06 2.42
N LEU A 122 24.18 -6.26 2.70
CA LEU A 122 24.70 -7.43 3.40
C LEU A 122 24.10 -7.58 4.80
N ASP A 123 23.84 -6.49 5.51
CA ASP A 123 23.27 -6.50 6.86
C ASP A 123 21.85 -7.09 6.89
N GLY A 124 20.97 -6.70 5.96
CA GLY A 124 19.62 -7.27 5.85
C GLY A 124 19.62 -8.72 5.35
N VAL A 125 20.57 -9.09 4.48
CA VAL A 125 20.80 -10.49 4.09
C VAL A 125 21.22 -11.34 5.30
N TYR A 126 22.13 -10.85 6.15
CA TYR A 126 22.51 -11.54 7.38
C TYR A 126 21.37 -11.64 8.40
N ARG A 127 20.59 -10.56 8.59
CA ARG A 127 19.39 -10.61 9.46
C ARG A 127 18.39 -11.65 8.96
N THR A 128 18.19 -11.72 7.64
CA THR A 128 17.35 -12.72 6.99
C THR A 128 17.87 -14.13 7.24
N TYR A 129 19.14 -14.40 6.92
CA TYR A 129 19.77 -15.70 7.15
C TYR A 129 19.64 -16.17 8.60
N ARG A 130 19.93 -15.29 9.58
CA ARG A 130 19.87 -15.64 10.99
C ARG A 130 18.47 -16.07 11.43
N LYS A 131 17.43 -15.32 11.03
CA LYS A 131 16.03 -15.67 11.33
C LYS A 131 15.63 -17.01 10.72
N VAL A 132 16.03 -17.27 9.47
CA VAL A 132 15.71 -18.53 8.77
C VAL A 132 16.46 -19.72 9.36
N ARG A 133 17.71 -19.54 9.78
CA ARG A 133 18.54 -20.57 10.41
C ARG A 133 17.89 -21.16 11.65
N ASP A 134 17.22 -20.35 12.46
CA ASP A 134 16.54 -20.82 13.66
C ASP A 134 15.38 -21.78 13.32
N ILE A 135 14.69 -21.55 12.19
CA ILE A 135 13.66 -22.47 11.65
C ILE A 135 14.28 -23.79 11.16
N TYR A 136 15.39 -23.74 10.42
CA TYR A 136 16.10 -24.97 10.01
C TYR A 136 16.64 -25.76 11.21
N GLY A 137 17.03 -25.06 12.28
CA GLY A 137 17.39 -25.67 13.56
C GLY A 137 16.23 -26.38 14.23
N PHE A 138 15.02 -25.78 14.21
CA PHE A 138 13.80 -26.42 14.68
C PHE A 138 13.49 -27.73 13.94
N TYR A 139 13.70 -27.77 12.62
CA TYR A 139 13.58 -29.00 11.82
C TYR A 139 14.77 -29.96 11.94
N ASN A 140 15.78 -29.64 12.75
CA ASN A 140 17.01 -30.43 12.93
C ASN A 140 17.78 -30.72 11.61
N VAL A 141 17.73 -29.77 10.65
CA VAL A 141 18.43 -29.87 9.36
C VAL A 141 19.34 -28.65 9.08
N PRO A 142 20.23 -28.27 10.01
CA PRO A 142 21.05 -27.05 9.86
C PRO A 142 21.97 -27.08 8.64
N ARG A 143 22.34 -28.27 8.14
CA ARG A 143 23.17 -28.44 6.93
C ARG A 143 22.42 -28.18 5.62
N SER A 144 21.09 -28.07 5.67
CA SER A 144 20.23 -27.73 4.53
C SER A 144 20.08 -26.21 4.34
N LEU A 145 20.74 -25.38 5.16
CA LEU A 145 20.77 -23.93 4.98
C LEU A 145 22.22 -23.45 4.84
N GLY A 146 22.52 -22.75 3.75
CA GLY A 146 23.82 -22.14 3.49
C GLY A 146 23.74 -20.62 3.32
N LEU A 147 24.87 -19.96 3.54
CA LEU A 147 25.11 -18.56 3.18
C LEU A 147 26.42 -18.48 2.40
N ASN A 148 26.37 -17.89 1.20
CA ASN A 148 27.53 -17.62 0.36
C ASN A 148 27.64 -16.11 0.09
N ILE A 149 28.74 -15.50 0.50
CA ILE A 149 29.02 -14.08 0.26
C ILE A 149 30.32 -13.95 -0.52
N THR A 150 30.26 -13.31 -1.68
CA THR A 150 31.44 -13.04 -2.52
C THR A 150 31.78 -11.54 -2.49
N GLU A 151 33.02 -11.19 -2.82
CA GLU A 151 33.38 -9.79 -2.99
C GLU A 151 32.75 -9.21 -4.26
N GLY A 152 32.16 -8.03 -4.17
CA GLY A 152 31.79 -7.25 -5.35
C GLY A 152 30.45 -6.53 -5.25
N PRO A 153 30.11 -5.75 -6.30
CA PRO A 153 28.85 -5.01 -6.36
C PRO A 153 27.70 -5.95 -6.76
N HIS A 154 26.55 -5.35 -7.11
CA HIS A 154 25.44 -6.05 -7.78
C HIS A 154 25.84 -6.52 -9.20
N LYS A 155 26.68 -7.56 -9.29
CA LYS A 155 27.14 -8.19 -10.53
C LYS A 155 26.97 -9.71 -10.51
N ASP A 156 26.75 -10.31 -11.68
CA ASP A 156 26.80 -11.76 -11.85
C ASP A 156 28.25 -12.21 -12.03
N THR A 157 28.79 -12.93 -11.03
CA THR A 157 30.19 -13.36 -11.00
C THR A 157 30.28 -14.88 -11.11
N GLN A 158 31.42 -15.37 -11.59
CA GLN A 158 31.64 -16.80 -11.70
C GLN A 158 31.67 -17.48 -10.32
N GLU A 159 32.19 -16.80 -9.30
CA GLU A 159 32.21 -17.30 -7.92
C GLU A 159 30.79 -17.60 -7.41
N LEU A 160 29.85 -16.66 -7.60
CA LEU A 160 28.44 -16.88 -7.24
C LEU A 160 27.84 -18.10 -7.95
N ARG A 161 28.17 -18.29 -9.24
CA ARG A 161 27.68 -19.42 -10.04
C ARG A 161 28.24 -20.76 -9.57
N ILE A 162 29.55 -20.83 -9.28
CA ILE A 162 30.21 -22.06 -8.83
C ILE A 162 29.56 -22.57 -7.53
N HIS A 163 29.32 -21.69 -6.57
CA HIS A 163 28.68 -22.07 -5.31
C HIS A 163 27.25 -22.60 -5.51
N ALA A 164 26.48 -22.02 -6.44
CA ALA A 164 25.16 -22.53 -6.78
C ALA A 164 25.23 -23.93 -7.39
N PHE A 165 26.17 -24.17 -8.31
CA PHE A 165 26.37 -25.47 -8.94
C PHE A 165 26.80 -26.54 -7.93
N VAL A 166 27.72 -26.23 -7.01
CA VAL A 166 28.15 -27.14 -5.93
C VAL A 166 26.95 -27.52 -5.06
N TRP A 167 26.10 -26.54 -4.72
CA TRP A 167 24.89 -26.79 -3.93
C TRP A 167 23.91 -27.72 -4.64
N PHE A 168 23.65 -27.49 -5.93
CA PHE A 168 22.79 -28.37 -6.72
C PHE A 168 23.37 -29.77 -6.90
N ASN A 169 24.66 -29.90 -7.23
CA ASN A 169 25.30 -31.21 -7.37
C ASN A 169 25.20 -32.02 -6.07
N ARG A 170 25.45 -31.40 -4.92
CA ARG A 170 25.34 -32.06 -3.62
C ARG A 170 23.92 -32.58 -3.35
N PHE A 171 22.91 -31.74 -3.50
CA PHE A 171 21.55 -32.06 -3.05
C PHE A 171 20.65 -32.73 -4.11
N LEU A 172 20.94 -32.56 -5.40
CA LEU A 172 20.19 -33.21 -6.49
C LEU A 172 20.91 -34.43 -7.08
N LYS A 173 22.24 -34.51 -6.97
CA LYS A 173 23.03 -35.60 -7.57
C LYS A 173 23.83 -36.42 -6.56
N GLY A 174 24.01 -35.94 -5.32
CA GLY A 174 24.91 -36.55 -4.36
C GLY A 174 26.39 -36.46 -4.77
N ASP A 175 26.74 -35.42 -5.54
CA ASP A 175 28.08 -35.22 -6.11
C ASP A 175 28.77 -34.01 -5.47
N GLU A 176 29.99 -34.22 -4.97
CA GLU A 176 30.84 -33.21 -4.33
C GLU A 176 32.15 -32.97 -5.10
N SER A 177 32.22 -33.40 -6.36
CA SER A 177 33.37 -33.16 -7.23
C SER A 177 33.61 -31.66 -7.51
N LEU A 178 34.87 -31.32 -7.77
CA LEU A 178 35.26 -29.96 -8.14
C LEU A 178 34.68 -29.58 -9.51
N ILE A 179 34.24 -28.34 -9.63
CA ILE A 179 33.73 -27.79 -10.89
C ILE A 179 34.90 -27.19 -11.66
N ASP A 180 35.27 -27.84 -12.77
CA ASP A 180 36.45 -27.50 -13.57
C ASP A 180 36.15 -26.49 -14.70
N PRO A 181 35.10 -26.65 -15.55
CA PRO A 181 34.76 -25.61 -16.52
C PRO A 181 33.82 -24.55 -15.95
N THR A 182 34.14 -23.28 -16.18
CA THR A 182 33.23 -22.16 -15.93
C THR A 182 32.12 -22.12 -16.98
N ALA A 183 30.92 -21.65 -16.61
CA ALA A 183 29.81 -21.55 -17.57
C ALA A 183 30.11 -20.48 -18.64
N GLU A 184 30.13 -20.90 -19.91
CA GLU A 184 30.30 -20.02 -21.07
C GLU A 184 28.94 -19.66 -21.68
N ARG A 185 28.87 -18.50 -22.33
CA ARG A 185 27.65 -18.09 -23.05
C ARG A 185 27.56 -18.87 -24.35
N CYS A 186 26.51 -19.67 -24.50
CA CYS A 186 26.31 -20.48 -25.70
C CYS A 186 25.40 -19.84 -26.76
N PHE A 187 24.58 -18.84 -26.38
CA PHE A 187 23.59 -18.23 -27.26
C PHE A 187 23.59 -16.70 -27.12
N GLU A 188 23.38 -16.02 -28.23
CA GLU A 188 23.04 -14.60 -28.26
C GLU A 188 21.54 -14.39 -27.94
N PRO A 189 21.13 -13.25 -27.36
CA PRO A 189 19.74 -12.99 -26.99
C PRO A 189 18.72 -13.19 -28.13
N GLU A 190 19.09 -12.84 -29.36
CA GLU A 190 18.23 -12.97 -30.53
C GLU A 190 17.92 -14.44 -30.87
N GLN A 191 18.84 -15.36 -30.54
CA GLN A 191 18.65 -16.80 -30.74
C GLN A 191 17.66 -17.41 -29.73
N LEU A 192 17.40 -16.72 -28.61
CA LEU A 192 16.46 -17.15 -27.57
C LEU A 192 15.03 -16.62 -27.80
N LYS A 193 14.82 -15.79 -28.83
CA LYS A 193 13.52 -15.19 -29.13
C LYS A 193 12.54 -16.25 -29.64
N VAL A 194 11.45 -16.46 -28.91
CA VAL A 194 10.39 -17.42 -29.30
C VAL A 194 9.49 -16.85 -30.39
N PHE A 195 8.98 -15.62 -30.20
CA PHE A 195 8.01 -15.00 -31.11
C PHE A 195 8.66 -13.92 -31.95
N LYS A 196 8.63 -14.06 -33.28
CA LYS A 196 9.04 -12.97 -34.20
C LYS A 196 8.13 -11.75 -34.06
N GLU A 197 6.83 -12.00 -34.06
CA GLU A 197 5.73 -11.06 -33.83
C GLU A 197 4.88 -11.56 -32.67
N LEU A 198 4.38 -10.64 -31.83
CA LEU A 198 3.56 -11.02 -30.68
C LEU A 198 2.20 -11.54 -31.16
N PRO A 199 1.63 -12.59 -30.52
CA PRO A 199 0.29 -13.06 -30.84
C PRO A 199 -0.74 -11.95 -30.70
N ALA A 200 -1.64 -11.81 -31.68
CA ALA A 200 -2.68 -10.78 -31.69
C ALA A 200 -3.72 -10.96 -30.56
N ASP A 201 -3.85 -12.18 -30.06
CA ASP A 201 -4.74 -12.62 -28.98
C ASP A 201 -4.02 -12.69 -27.62
N GLN A 202 -2.85 -12.06 -27.47
CA GLN A 202 -2.10 -12.10 -26.21
C GLN A 202 -2.91 -11.55 -25.03
N ILE A 203 -3.22 -12.42 -24.07
CA ILE A 203 -3.90 -12.02 -22.83
C ILE A 203 -2.94 -11.36 -21.82
N ASN A 204 -1.63 -11.55 -21.97
CA ASN A 204 -0.62 -11.10 -21.02
C ASN A 204 -0.60 -9.58 -20.82
N ALA A 205 -0.97 -8.80 -21.85
CA ALA A 205 -1.06 -7.35 -21.76
C ALA A 205 -2.16 -6.88 -20.77
N HIS A 206 -3.16 -7.72 -20.51
CA HIS A 206 -4.32 -7.44 -19.67
C HIS A 206 -4.44 -8.40 -18.48
N VAL A 207 -3.39 -9.18 -18.18
CA VAL A 207 -3.41 -10.20 -17.12
C VAL A 207 -3.75 -9.64 -15.74
N HIS A 208 -3.40 -8.38 -15.48
CA HIS A 208 -3.72 -7.68 -14.24
C HIS A 208 -5.24 -7.48 -14.02
N GLU A 209 -6.07 -7.62 -15.06
CA GLU A 209 -7.53 -7.57 -14.96
C GLU A 209 -8.13 -8.93 -14.55
N THR A 210 -7.53 -10.04 -15.02
CA THR A 210 -8.14 -11.38 -14.97
C THR A 210 -7.44 -12.37 -14.04
N PHE A 211 -6.17 -12.13 -13.67
CA PHE A 211 -5.37 -13.07 -12.89
C PHE A 211 -5.91 -13.33 -11.48
N VAL A 212 -6.49 -12.30 -10.87
CA VAL A 212 -7.14 -12.41 -9.56
C VAL A 212 -8.65 -12.24 -9.74
N PRO A 213 -9.49 -13.16 -9.22
CA PRO A 213 -10.93 -13.04 -9.29
C PRO A 213 -11.46 -11.76 -8.62
N ALA A 214 -12.47 -11.14 -9.24
CA ALA A 214 -13.22 -10.02 -8.66
C ALA A 214 -14.24 -10.49 -7.62
N ALA A 215 -14.67 -9.58 -6.75
CA ALA A 215 -15.92 -9.74 -6.01
C ALA A 215 -17.09 -9.96 -6.99
N PRO A 216 -18.08 -10.79 -6.63
CA PRO A 216 -19.32 -10.86 -7.41
C PRO A 216 -20.02 -9.49 -7.44
N PRO A 217 -20.86 -9.23 -8.46
CA PRO A 217 -21.69 -8.03 -8.49
C PRO A 217 -22.50 -7.85 -7.20
N PHE A 218 -22.65 -6.61 -6.75
CA PHE A 218 -23.39 -6.33 -5.53
C PHE A 218 -24.91 -6.47 -5.76
N GLU A 219 -25.54 -7.25 -4.88
CA GLU A 219 -27.00 -7.41 -4.85
C GLU A 219 -27.54 -6.79 -3.55
N PRO A 220 -28.35 -5.72 -3.62
CA PRO A 220 -28.92 -5.08 -2.44
C PRO A 220 -29.85 -6.00 -1.64
N PRO A 221 -29.67 -6.12 -0.31
CA PRO A 221 -30.58 -6.87 0.53
C PRO A 221 -32.02 -6.33 0.53
N THR A 222 -32.97 -7.21 0.82
CA THR A 222 -34.42 -6.88 0.80
C THR A 222 -35.00 -6.61 2.20
N SER A 223 -34.24 -6.81 3.27
CA SER A 223 -34.68 -6.62 4.65
C SER A 223 -33.62 -5.92 5.51
N ASP A 224 -34.07 -5.20 6.55
CA ASP A 224 -33.18 -4.47 7.47
C ASP A 224 -32.19 -5.40 8.20
N GLU A 225 -32.60 -6.61 8.55
CA GLU A 225 -31.72 -7.59 9.22
C GLU A 225 -30.59 -8.04 8.29
N GLN A 226 -30.90 -8.30 7.01
CA GLN A 226 -29.87 -8.64 6.03
C GLN A 226 -28.94 -7.46 5.75
N TRP A 227 -29.45 -6.22 5.76
CA TRP A 227 -28.62 -5.02 5.66
C TRP A 227 -27.64 -4.90 6.82
N LYS A 228 -28.10 -5.17 8.05
CA LYS A 228 -27.25 -5.16 9.23
C LYS A 228 -26.16 -6.23 9.16
N GLN A 229 -26.53 -7.46 8.81
CA GLN A 229 -25.56 -8.55 8.63
C GLN A 229 -24.54 -8.20 7.54
N LEU A 230 -25.01 -7.71 6.39
CA LEU A 230 -24.15 -7.27 5.30
C LEU A 230 -23.16 -6.21 5.78
N HIS A 231 -23.63 -5.21 6.53
CA HIS A 231 -22.78 -4.18 7.09
C HIS A 231 -21.69 -4.77 8.00
N ASP A 232 -22.06 -5.62 8.95
CA ASP A 232 -21.12 -6.19 9.92
C ASP A 232 -20.06 -7.07 9.24
N ASP A 233 -20.48 -7.94 8.31
CA ASP A 233 -19.59 -8.75 7.47
C ASP A 233 -18.66 -7.87 6.61
N SER A 234 -19.18 -6.74 6.12
CA SER A 234 -18.40 -5.76 5.35
C SER A 234 -17.29 -5.14 6.19
N LEU A 235 -17.58 -4.77 7.44
CA LEU A 235 -16.57 -4.19 8.31
C LEU A 235 -15.51 -5.21 8.71
N GLU A 236 -15.89 -6.45 8.95
CA GLU A 236 -14.94 -7.54 9.24
C GLU A 236 -14.00 -7.80 8.06
N ILE A 237 -14.55 -7.91 6.85
CA ILE A 237 -13.73 -8.19 5.66
C ILE A 237 -12.82 -7.01 5.31
N LEU A 238 -13.34 -5.77 5.40
CA LEU A 238 -12.54 -4.58 5.16
C LEU A 238 -11.42 -4.45 6.19
N ARG A 239 -11.69 -4.68 7.49
CA ARG A 239 -10.64 -4.66 8.53
C ARG A 239 -9.57 -5.74 8.30
N SER A 240 -9.97 -6.95 7.98
CA SER A 240 -9.03 -8.09 7.90
C SER A 240 -8.27 -8.18 6.57
N LYS A 241 -8.86 -7.71 5.46
CA LYS A 241 -8.30 -7.88 4.10
C LYS A 241 -7.82 -6.59 3.45
N CYS A 242 -8.37 -5.44 3.86
CA CYS A 242 -8.10 -4.15 3.22
C CYS A 242 -7.38 -3.16 4.12
N PHE A 243 -7.74 -3.14 5.40
CA PHE A 243 -7.28 -2.18 6.41
C PHE A 243 -6.56 -2.85 7.58
N ASN A 244 -6.04 -4.07 7.39
CA ASN A 244 -5.35 -4.81 8.45
C ASN A 244 -4.04 -4.14 8.91
N GLY A 245 -3.51 -3.23 8.07
CA GLY A 245 -2.39 -2.38 8.39
C GLY A 245 -2.74 -1.11 9.18
N TRP A 246 -4.02 -0.78 9.42
CA TRP A 246 -4.37 0.36 10.26
C TRP A 246 -3.80 0.22 11.68
N PRO A 247 -3.45 1.34 12.34
CA PRO A 247 -3.05 1.32 13.74
C PRO A 247 -4.16 0.70 14.59
N ARG A 248 -3.77 -0.20 15.49
CA ARG A 248 -4.63 -0.64 16.59
C ARG A 248 -4.90 0.53 17.54
N GLU A 249 -5.92 0.42 18.38
CA GLU A 249 -6.32 1.51 19.28
C GLU A 249 -5.19 1.94 20.23
N ASP A 250 -4.41 0.99 20.73
CA ASP A 250 -3.21 1.22 21.54
C ASP A 250 -2.05 1.84 20.75
N GLU A 251 -1.92 1.50 19.46
CA GLU A 251 -0.90 2.04 18.56
C GLU A 251 -1.23 3.45 18.04
N ALA A 252 -2.52 3.75 17.84
CA ALA A 252 -2.99 5.04 17.34
C ALA A 252 -2.69 6.19 18.30
N GLY A 253 -2.68 5.91 19.61
CA GLY A 253 -2.50 6.90 20.66
C GLY A 253 -3.62 7.95 20.73
N GLY A 254 -3.50 8.86 21.70
CA GLY A 254 -4.41 9.99 21.86
C GLY A 254 -4.31 11.01 20.73
N LEU A 255 -5.40 11.73 20.47
CA LEU A 255 -5.44 12.79 19.45
C LEU A 255 -4.55 13.98 19.83
N ASN A 256 -4.34 14.23 21.13
CA ASN A 256 -3.55 15.35 21.65
C ASN A 256 -3.95 16.69 21.01
N THR A 257 -5.25 16.90 20.82
CA THR A 257 -5.74 18.05 20.06
C THR A 257 -5.42 19.34 20.78
N ARG A 258 -4.77 20.27 20.07
CA ARG A 258 -4.33 21.55 20.64
C ARG A 258 -4.66 22.69 19.70
N ARG A 259 -5.33 23.72 20.22
CA ARG A 259 -5.48 24.98 19.49
C ARG A 259 -4.14 25.68 19.35
N VAL A 260 -3.73 25.95 18.11
CA VAL A 260 -2.47 26.63 17.76
C VAL A 260 -2.70 28.05 17.25
N PHE A 261 -3.90 28.35 16.75
CA PHE A 261 -4.25 29.70 16.30
C PHE A 261 -5.71 30.03 16.59
N SER A 262 -5.98 31.31 16.84
CA SER A 262 -7.32 31.89 16.74
C SER A 262 -7.25 33.34 16.29
N GLY A 263 -8.08 33.71 15.32
CA GLY A 263 -8.10 35.06 14.76
C GLY A 263 -9.48 35.45 14.27
N ARG A 264 -9.84 36.72 14.44
CA ARG A 264 -11.09 37.29 13.93
C ARG A 264 -10.80 38.20 12.74
N ASN A 265 -11.58 38.06 11.67
CA ASN A 265 -11.52 38.98 10.54
C ASN A 265 -12.91 39.16 9.93
N ARG A 266 -13.33 40.42 9.72
CA ARG A 266 -14.53 40.80 8.97
C ARG A 266 -15.81 39.99 9.31
N GLY A 267 -16.02 39.71 10.59
CA GLY A 267 -17.19 38.98 11.11
C GLY A 267 -17.03 37.46 11.19
N LEU A 268 -15.91 36.90 10.73
CA LEU A 268 -15.56 35.49 10.86
C LEU A 268 -14.50 35.27 11.95
N GLN A 269 -14.51 34.08 12.52
CA GLN A 269 -13.50 33.59 13.44
C GLN A 269 -12.91 32.31 12.86
N LEU A 270 -11.59 32.28 12.73
CA LEU A 270 -10.81 31.08 12.45
C LEU A 270 -10.24 30.55 13.78
N GLU A 271 -10.34 29.25 13.97
CA GLU A 271 -9.61 28.50 14.98
C GLU A 271 -8.87 27.35 14.30
N VAL A 272 -7.61 27.15 14.65
CA VAL A 272 -6.76 26.09 14.07
C VAL A 272 -6.29 25.18 15.17
N TYR A 273 -6.43 23.88 14.94
CA TYR A 273 -6.08 22.83 15.88
C TYR A 273 -5.12 21.85 15.23
N ASP A 274 -4.04 21.51 15.94
CA ASP A 274 -3.20 20.36 15.58
C ASP A 274 -3.71 19.12 16.32
N PHE A 275 -3.74 17.98 15.65
CA PHE A 275 -4.05 16.68 16.25
C PHE A 275 -3.16 15.57 15.67
N GLN A 276 -3.02 14.47 16.40
CA GLN A 276 -2.24 13.29 15.98
C GLN A 276 -3.18 12.25 15.35
N SER A 277 -3.04 12.03 14.05
CA SER A 277 -3.73 10.92 13.38
C SER A 277 -3.20 9.57 13.86
N GLN A 278 -1.89 9.49 14.07
CA GLN A 278 -1.17 8.41 14.75
C GLN A 278 0.16 8.99 15.26
N PRO A 279 0.98 8.25 16.04
CA PRO A 279 2.27 8.74 16.48
C PRO A 279 3.13 9.21 15.29
N ASN A 280 3.67 10.43 15.40
CA ASN A 280 4.50 11.09 14.38
C ASN A 280 3.77 11.47 13.08
N VAL A 281 2.44 11.50 13.07
CA VAL A 281 1.64 12.01 11.95
C VAL A 281 0.71 13.11 12.46
N PRO A 282 1.27 14.32 12.72
CA PRO A 282 0.45 15.48 13.04
C PRO A 282 -0.34 15.92 11.81
N LEU A 283 -1.62 16.21 12.00
CA LEU A 283 -2.51 16.83 11.01
C LEU A 283 -3.15 18.07 11.62
N ARG A 284 -3.74 18.89 10.76
CA ARG A 284 -4.30 20.19 11.13
C ARG A 284 -5.77 20.29 10.73
N LEU A 285 -6.55 20.86 11.63
CA LEU A 285 -7.99 21.11 11.47
C LEU A 285 -8.22 22.62 11.52
N TYR A 286 -8.89 23.16 10.50
CA TYR A 286 -9.24 24.57 10.40
C TYR A 286 -10.73 24.73 10.61
N ILE A 287 -11.16 25.57 11.55
CA ILE A 287 -12.57 25.80 11.84
C ILE A 287 -12.90 27.25 11.58
N VAL A 288 -13.82 27.48 10.65
CA VAL A 288 -14.34 28.82 10.36
C VAL A 288 -15.80 28.90 10.76
N LYS A 289 -16.11 29.93 11.53
CA LYS A 289 -17.45 30.21 12.05
C LYS A 289 -17.70 31.72 12.13
N ARG A 290 -18.95 32.09 12.36
CA ARG A 290 -19.30 33.48 12.70
C ARG A 290 -18.60 33.90 14.00
N SER A 291 -18.05 35.11 14.03
CA SER A 291 -17.44 35.67 15.23
C SER A 291 -18.41 35.66 16.41
N GLY A 292 -17.94 35.16 17.57
CA GLY A 292 -18.74 35.09 18.79
C GLY A 292 -19.67 33.86 18.87
N LEU A 293 -19.74 33.04 17.83
CA LEU A 293 -20.44 31.76 17.88
C LEU A 293 -19.57 30.70 18.60
N GLY A 294 -20.19 29.91 19.49
CA GLY A 294 -19.59 28.67 19.99
C GLY A 294 -19.42 27.63 18.89
N LEU A 295 -18.97 26.42 19.22
CA LEU A 295 -19.06 25.31 18.27
C LEU A 295 -20.53 24.88 18.16
N PRO A 296 -21.15 24.97 16.98
CA PRO A 296 -22.56 24.62 16.81
C PRO A 296 -22.78 23.11 16.86
N ARG A 297 -24.02 22.68 17.12
CA ARG A 297 -24.43 21.26 17.12
C ARG A 297 -24.39 20.60 15.74
N GLY A 298 -24.37 21.39 14.65
CA GLY A 298 -24.22 20.91 13.29
C GLY A 298 -22.97 21.52 12.66
N LEU A 299 -22.02 20.68 12.27
CA LEU A 299 -20.75 21.08 11.68
C LEU A 299 -20.54 20.35 10.36
N THR A 300 -20.14 21.08 9.33
CA THR A 300 -19.69 20.48 8.07
C THR A 300 -18.19 20.26 8.14
N LEU A 301 -17.73 19.03 7.97
CA LEU A 301 -16.32 18.67 7.81
C LEU A 301 -16.03 18.45 6.32
N ALA A 302 -15.35 19.41 5.70
CA ALA A 302 -14.83 19.32 4.34
C ALA A 302 -13.47 18.64 4.37
N VAL A 303 -13.37 17.49 3.68
CA VAL A 303 -12.14 16.76 3.46
C VAL A 303 -11.60 17.14 2.08
N LEU A 304 -10.43 17.77 2.07
CA LEU A 304 -9.89 18.41 0.86
C LEU A 304 -8.82 17.51 0.21
N ASP A 305 -8.91 17.36 -1.12
CA ASP A 305 -7.77 16.97 -1.95
C ASP A 305 -6.83 18.17 -2.19
N GLN A 306 -5.80 18.00 -3.03
CA GLN A 306 -4.81 19.06 -3.25
C GLN A 306 -5.41 20.26 -3.98
N ASP A 307 -6.23 20.04 -5.01
CA ASP A 307 -6.82 21.12 -5.80
C ASP A 307 -7.83 21.92 -4.95
N SER A 308 -8.64 21.23 -4.14
CA SER A 308 -9.58 21.85 -3.22
C SER A 308 -8.86 22.54 -2.06
N TRP A 309 -7.72 22.00 -1.61
CA TRP A 309 -6.86 22.69 -0.64
C TRP A 309 -6.30 23.98 -1.21
N ASP A 310 -5.83 23.99 -2.46
CA ASP A 310 -5.24 25.19 -3.07
C ASP A 310 -6.30 26.31 -3.22
N ASP A 311 -7.52 25.98 -3.65
CA ASP A 311 -8.63 26.95 -3.67
C ASP A 311 -8.99 27.43 -2.25
N TRP A 312 -9.08 26.53 -1.27
CA TRP A 312 -9.33 26.89 0.13
C TRP A 312 -8.20 27.74 0.74
N ALA A 313 -6.95 27.40 0.49
CA ALA A 313 -5.77 28.08 1.01
C ALA A 313 -5.71 29.54 0.55
N SER A 314 -6.14 29.82 -0.68
CA SER A 314 -6.26 31.20 -1.20
C SER A 314 -7.23 32.04 -0.36
N THR A 315 -8.32 31.41 0.09
CA THR A 315 -9.35 32.01 0.94
C THR A 315 -8.85 32.20 2.37
N LEU A 316 -8.19 31.17 2.90
CA LEU A 316 -7.58 31.16 4.23
C LEU A 316 -6.55 32.29 4.36
N LEU A 317 -5.68 32.45 3.36
CA LEU A 317 -4.62 33.44 3.35
C LEU A 317 -5.16 34.88 3.29
N THR A 318 -6.18 35.13 2.46
CA THR A 318 -6.88 36.43 2.41
C THR A 318 -7.49 36.78 3.77
N GLY A 319 -8.16 35.82 4.40
CA GLY A 319 -8.83 36.02 5.68
C GLY A 319 -7.86 36.21 6.83
N TRP A 320 -6.75 35.48 6.83
CA TRP A 320 -5.80 35.42 7.94
C TRP A 320 -4.36 35.29 7.42
N PRO A 321 -3.67 36.41 7.15
CA PRO A 321 -2.28 36.40 6.64
C PRO A 321 -1.28 35.63 7.52
N ALA A 322 -1.59 35.44 8.80
CA ALA A 322 -0.81 34.60 9.71
C ALA A 322 -0.73 33.12 9.28
N MET A 323 -1.60 32.66 8.38
CA MET A 323 -1.64 31.30 7.83
C MET A 323 -0.77 31.12 6.57
N ALA A 324 0.09 32.09 6.24
CA ALA A 324 0.97 32.02 5.07
C ALA A 324 1.83 30.75 5.00
N THR A 325 2.34 30.26 6.14
CA THR A 325 3.12 29.01 6.17
C THR A 325 2.28 27.80 5.75
N ASP A 326 1.01 27.76 6.12
CA ASP A 326 0.11 26.65 5.79
C ASP A 326 -0.30 26.73 4.33
N ALA A 327 -0.63 27.92 3.85
CA ALA A 327 -1.04 28.17 2.45
C ALA A 327 0.10 27.93 1.44
N GLY A 328 1.36 27.91 1.89
CA GLY A 328 2.51 27.63 1.04
C GLY A 328 2.69 28.71 -0.03
N THR A 329 2.60 28.31 -1.30
CA THR A 329 2.81 29.18 -2.48
C THR A 329 1.51 29.69 -3.10
N VAL A 330 0.36 29.45 -2.46
CA VAL A 330 -0.95 29.87 -2.99
C VAL A 330 -1.12 31.38 -2.83
N GLU A 331 -1.65 32.03 -3.87
CA GLU A 331 -1.94 33.47 -3.86
C GLU A 331 -3.30 33.78 -3.20
N PRO A 332 -3.42 34.92 -2.48
CA PRO A 332 -4.70 35.33 -1.86
C PRO A 332 -5.82 35.56 -2.89
N ASN A 333 -7.04 35.16 -2.56
CA ASN A 333 -8.23 35.41 -3.37
C ASN A 333 -9.36 36.12 -2.59
N GLU A 334 -9.59 37.40 -2.89
CA GLU A 334 -10.61 38.23 -2.22
C GLU A 334 -12.05 37.83 -2.58
N ALA A 335 -12.29 37.40 -3.82
CA ALA A 335 -13.62 36.99 -4.27
C ALA A 335 -14.09 35.74 -3.50
N ARG A 336 -13.23 34.73 -3.40
CA ARG A 336 -13.49 33.50 -2.63
C ARG A 336 -13.72 33.76 -1.14
N PHE A 337 -12.95 34.68 -0.55
CA PHE A 337 -13.20 35.10 0.83
C PHE A 337 -14.55 35.82 1.00
N GLY A 338 -14.97 36.59 0.00
CA GLY A 338 -16.32 37.15 -0.07
C GLY A 338 -17.41 36.06 -0.07
N GLU A 339 -17.26 35.04 -0.91
CA GLU A 339 -18.19 33.89 -1.00
C GLU A 339 -18.30 33.14 0.34
N LEU A 340 -17.16 32.83 0.98
CA LEU A 340 -17.12 32.21 2.32
C LEU A 340 -17.87 33.04 3.35
N ARG A 341 -17.66 34.37 3.33
CA ARG A 341 -18.32 35.28 4.27
C ARG A 341 -19.83 35.25 4.09
N GLU A 342 -20.33 35.35 2.87
CA GLU A 342 -21.78 35.33 2.63
C GLU A 342 -22.39 33.96 2.97
N MET A 343 -21.67 32.86 2.71
CA MET A 343 -22.08 31.51 3.11
C MET A 343 -22.25 31.35 4.63
N ILE A 344 -21.35 31.93 5.44
CA ILE A 344 -21.37 31.80 6.91
C ILE A 344 -22.25 32.87 7.59
N ARG A 345 -22.42 34.04 6.96
CA ARG A 345 -23.10 35.20 7.55
C ARG A 345 -24.59 34.94 7.86
N GLY A 346 -25.24 34.07 7.08
CA GLY A 346 -26.68 33.81 7.14
C GLY A 346 -27.16 32.71 8.09
N GLY A 347 -26.28 32.02 8.83
CA GLY A 347 -26.70 30.88 9.68
C GLY A 347 -25.81 30.58 10.89
N ASP A 348 -26.26 29.64 11.72
CA ASP A 348 -25.49 29.09 12.86
C ASP A 348 -24.62 27.90 12.41
N ARG A 349 -23.98 28.02 11.23
CA ARG A 349 -23.13 26.98 10.66
C ARG A 349 -21.66 27.27 10.93
N ALA A 350 -20.91 26.21 11.21
CA ALA A 350 -19.46 26.23 11.21
C ALA A 350 -18.95 25.20 10.22
N PHE A 351 -17.83 25.52 9.57
CA PHE A 351 -17.15 24.66 8.63
C PHE A 351 -15.80 24.28 9.20
N ALA A 352 -15.52 22.99 9.20
CA ALA A 352 -14.22 22.43 9.51
C ALA A 352 -13.58 21.93 8.21
N PHE A 353 -12.29 22.20 8.02
CA PHE A 353 -11.54 21.79 6.85
C PHE A 353 -10.35 20.96 7.32
N VAL A 354 -10.10 19.85 6.63
CA VAL A 354 -8.96 18.97 6.91
C VAL A 354 -8.38 18.46 5.60
N THR A 355 -7.05 18.35 5.56
CA THR A 355 -6.34 17.62 4.51
C THR A 355 -5.80 16.30 5.10
N PRO A 356 -6.07 15.14 4.48
CA PRO A 356 -5.40 13.89 4.83
C PRO A 356 -3.88 13.98 4.59
N ARG A 357 -3.11 13.02 5.13
CA ARG A 357 -1.64 13.03 4.99
C ARG A 357 -1.19 13.11 3.54
N GLY A 358 -0.13 13.87 3.30
CA GLY A 358 0.41 14.05 1.95
C GLY A 358 -0.43 14.99 1.08
N VAL A 359 -1.26 15.83 1.68
CA VAL A 359 -2.06 16.89 1.02
C VAL A 359 -1.95 18.18 1.84
N GLY A 360 -1.93 19.32 1.15
CA GLY A 360 -1.89 20.65 1.74
C GLY A 360 -0.65 20.86 2.62
N PRO A 361 -0.77 21.25 3.91
CA PRO A 361 0.38 21.53 4.78
C PRO A 361 1.31 20.33 4.99
N THR A 362 0.87 19.11 4.68
CA THR A 362 1.67 17.88 4.78
C THR A 362 2.07 17.29 3.41
N ALA A 363 1.85 18.03 2.32
CA ALA A 363 2.18 17.58 0.98
C ALA A 363 3.68 17.28 0.82
N TRP A 364 3.99 16.19 0.13
CA TRP A 364 5.37 15.86 -0.23
C TRP A 364 5.79 16.61 -1.49
N ILE A 365 6.61 17.64 -1.33
CA ILE A 365 7.23 18.36 -2.46
C ILE A 365 8.43 17.56 -2.95
N VAL A 366 8.16 16.56 -3.77
CA VAL A 366 9.18 15.63 -4.28
C VAL A 366 8.92 15.29 -5.75
N GLU A 367 9.99 14.91 -6.45
CA GLU A 367 9.92 14.41 -7.82
C GLU A 367 8.93 13.23 -7.96
N PRO A 368 8.22 13.06 -9.10
CA PRO A 368 7.22 12.00 -9.30
C PRO A 368 7.72 10.59 -8.97
N LYS A 369 9.01 10.32 -9.24
CA LYS A 369 9.65 9.04 -8.90
C LYS A 369 9.63 8.76 -7.39
N LYS A 370 9.81 9.77 -6.55
CA LYS A 370 9.80 9.61 -5.09
C LYS A 370 8.39 9.30 -4.57
N LEU A 371 7.34 9.85 -5.18
CA LEU A 371 5.96 9.50 -4.86
C LEU A 371 5.66 8.02 -5.12
N ILE A 372 6.18 7.46 -6.22
CA ILE A 372 6.09 6.01 -6.51
C ILE A 372 6.71 5.22 -5.36
N GLN A 373 7.92 5.61 -4.93
CA GLN A 373 8.65 4.92 -3.87
C GLN A 373 7.96 5.05 -2.50
N ILE A 374 7.29 6.17 -2.21
CA ILE A 374 6.47 6.34 -1.00
C ILE A 374 5.28 5.37 -1.04
N ARG A 375 4.56 5.30 -2.17
CA ARG A 375 3.41 4.38 -2.33
C ARG A 375 3.81 2.91 -2.17
N ARG A 376 4.99 2.50 -2.67
CA ARG A 376 5.51 1.13 -2.45
C ARG A 376 5.71 0.80 -0.97
N ARG A 377 6.20 1.77 -0.17
CA ARG A 377 6.43 1.56 1.27
C ARG A 377 5.14 1.25 2.01
N PHE A 378 4.05 1.96 1.71
CA PHE A 378 2.74 1.64 2.28
C PHE A 378 2.34 0.20 1.97
N MET A 379 2.45 -0.22 0.70
CA MET A 379 2.11 -1.58 0.27
C MET A 379 2.90 -2.65 1.02
N LEU A 380 4.21 -2.44 1.19
CA LEU A 380 5.09 -3.35 1.94
C LEU A 380 4.76 -3.40 3.44
N LEU A 381 4.10 -2.39 3.98
CA LEU A 381 3.62 -2.33 5.37
C LEU A 381 2.16 -2.78 5.52
N GLY A 382 1.57 -3.40 4.49
CA GLY A 382 0.19 -3.89 4.52
C GLY A 382 -0.86 -2.78 4.48
N GLN A 383 -0.49 -1.64 3.89
CA GLN A 383 -1.32 -0.45 3.79
C GLN A 383 -1.33 0.05 2.35
N THR A 384 -2.14 1.07 2.09
CA THR A 384 -1.99 1.96 0.94
C THR A 384 -2.00 3.39 1.45
N LEU A 385 -1.49 4.34 0.66
CA LEU A 385 -1.56 5.75 1.02
C LEU A 385 -3.02 6.17 1.24
N ASP A 386 -3.92 5.81 0.32
CA ASP A 386 -5.33 6.18 0.43
C ASP A 386 -6.04 5.44 1.56
N GLY A 387 -5.66 4.18 1.84
CA GLY A 387 -6.10 3.47 3.03
C GLY A 387 -5.74 4.23 4.32
N MET A 388 -4.54 4.81 4.39
CA MET A 388 -4.14 5.64 5.53
C MET A 388 -4.77 7.04 5.53
N ARG A 389 -5.15 7.58 4.38
CA ARG A 389 -5.93 8.83 4.29
C ARG A 389 -7.37 8.63 4.77
N ILE A 390 -7.97 7.46 4.52
CA ILE A 390 -9.27 7.08 5.11
C ILE A 390 -9.13 7.05 6.64
N TRP A 391 -8.04 6.51 7.18
CA TRP A 391 -7.75 6.58 8.62
C TRP A 391 -7.64 8.03 9.12
N ASP A 392 -6.96 8.91 8.38
CA ASP A 392 -6.85 10.33 8.73
C ASP A 392 -8.21 11.03 8.81
N ILE A 393 -9.13 10.73 7.89
CA ILE A 393 -10.50 11.27 7.90
C ILE A 393 -11.23 10.86 9.18
N ARG A 394 -11.15 9.58 9.55
CA ARG A 394 -11.73 9.08 10.81
C ARG A 394 -11.17 9.81 12.03
N ARG A 395 -9.84 10.02 12.05
CA ARG A 395 -9.17 10.75 13.13
C ARG A 395 -9.53 12.24 13.15
N ALA A 396 -9.77 12.85 12.00
CA ALA A 396 -10.26 14.22 11.91
C ALA A 396 -11.68 14.36 12.48
N MET A 397 -12.58 13.41 12.20
CA MET A 397 -13.90 13.35 12.82
C MET A 397 -13.81 13.21 14.34
N ALA A 398 -12.90 12.37 14.82
CA ALA A 398 -12.64 12.24 16.26
C ALA A 398 -12.06 13.54 16.86
N ALA A 399 -11.15 14.23 16.17
CA ALA A 399 -10.59 15.51 16.61
C ALA A 399 -11.64 16.61 16.70
N VAL A 400 -12.59 16.66 15.75
CA VAL A 400 -13.75 17.54 15.81
C VAL A 400 -14.58 17.30 17.07
N ARG A 401 -14.81 16.04 17.44
CA ARG A 401 -15.55 15.69 18.67
C ARG A 401 -14.76 16.08 19.92
N ASP A 402 -13.46 15.80 19.94
CA ASP A 402 -12.55 16.04 21.07
C ASP A 402 -12.49 17.51 21.50
N ILE A 403 -12.56 18.45 20.54
CA ILE A 403 -12.57 19.89 20.84
C ILE A 403 -13.96 20.42 21.25
N GLY A 404 -14.93 19.55 21.51
CA GLY A 404 -16.31 19.91 21.83
C GLY A 404 -17.09 20.40 20.61
N GLY A 405 -16.77 19.88 19.43
CA GLY A 405 -17.52 20.11 18.19
C GLY A 405 -18.88 19.41 18.17
N ALA A 406 -19.37 19.12 16.97
CA ALA A 406 -20.68 18.53 16.79
C ALA A 406 -20.67 16.99 16.91
N ASP A 407 -21.63 16.43 17.66
CA ASP A 407 -21.90 14.99 17.69
C ASP A 407 -22.44 14.47 16.33
N ARG A 408 -22.99 15.38 15.52
CA ARG A 408 -23.51 15.13 14.18
C ARG A 408 -22.78 15.94 13.13
N LEU A 409 -22.14 15.24 12.20
CA LEU A 409 -21.34 15.84 11.13
C LEU A 409 -22.03 15.72 9.78
N THR A 410 -21.87 16.75 8.95
CA THR A 410 -22.03 16.64 7.50
C THR A 410 -20.63 16.49 6.90
N LEU A 411 -20.39 15.45 6.10
CA LEU A 411 -19.12 15.32 5.36
C LEU A 411 -19.25 15.94 3.98
N GLN A 412 -18.25 16.72 3.57
CA GLN A 412 -18.12 17.24 2.21
C GLN A 412 -16.79 16.77 1.62
N ALA A 413 -16.82 16.24 0.40
CA ALA A 413 -15.62 15.79 -0.30
C ALA A 413 -15.84 15.65 -1.81
N SER A 414 -14.76 15.69 -2.59
CA SER A 414 -14.76 15.57 -4.05
C SER A 414 -13.86 14.44 -4.56
N GLY A 415 -14.15 13.90 -5.74
CA GLY A 415 -13.30 12.98 -6.49
C GLY A 415 -12.90 11.72 -5.69
N GLU A 416 -11.61 11.36 -5.75
CA GLU A 416 -11.09 10.22 -4.98
C GLU A 416 -11.33 10.38 -3.46
N THR A 417 -11.26 11.62 -2.94
CA THR A 417 -11.51 11.93 -1.53
C THR A 417 -12.98 11.71 -1.15
N ALA A 418 -13.93 11.90 -2.07
CA ALA A 418 -15.33 11.57 -1.84
C ALA A 418 -15.52 10.07 -1.57
N ALA A 419 -14.87 9.22 -2.37
CA ALA A 419 -14.87 7.78 -2.12
C ALA A 419 -14.15 7.43 -0.80
N MET A 420 -13.04 8.10 -0.46
CA MET A 420 -12.40 7.90 0.86
C MET A 420 -13.31 8.29 2.02
N ALA A 421 -14.11 9.36 1.88
CA ALA A 421 -15.11 9.77 2.88
C ALA A 421 -16.23 8.72 3.03
N VAL A 422 -16.69 8.12 1.91
CA VAL A 422 -17.61 6.96 1.95
C VAL A 422 -17.01 5.84 2.79
N TYR A 423 -15.77 5.43 2.52
CA TYR A 423 -15.13 4.37 3.31
C TYR A 423 -14.97 4.73 4.79
N ALA A 424 -14.56 5.96 5.10
CA ALA A 424 -14.44 6.43 6.49
C ALA A 424 -15.79 6.36 7.22
N SER A 425 -16.89 6.72 6.54
CA SER A 425 -18.24 6.72 7.09
C SER A 425 -18.75 5.35 7.55
N LEU A 426 -18.25 4.27 6.94
CA LEU A 426 -18.62 2.91 7.31
C LEU A 426 -18.14 2.53 8.73
N PHE A 427 -17.08 3.18 9.20
CA PHE A 427 -16.45 2.89 10.49
C PHE A 427 -16.79 3.91 11.58
N GLU A 428 -17.56 4.94 11.25
CA GLU A 428 -17.84 6.06 12.14
C GLU A 428 -19.35 6.26 12.28
N ASP A 429 -19.79 6.52 13.51
CA ASP A 429 -21.16 6.94 13.80
C ASP A 429 -21.29 8.46 13.73
N GLY A 430 -22.49 9.01 13.94
CA GLY A 430 -22.68 10.46 14.07
C GLY A 430 -22.48 11.24 12.76
N ILE A 431 -22.62 10.60 11.61
CA ILE A 431 -22.69 11.28 10.31
C ILE A 431 -24.17 11.47 9.97
N GLU A 432 -24.62 12.71 9.86
CA GLU A 432 -26.00 13.02 9.50
C GLU A 432 -26.19 13.03 7.98
N ALA A 433 -25.22 13.59 7.26
CA ALA A 433 -25.26 13.71 5.81
C ALA A 433 -23.86 13.64 5.19
N MET A 434 -23.81 13.26 3.91
CA MET A 434 -22.64 13.38 3.06
C MET A 434 -23.03 14.08 1.77
N GLU A 435 -22.27 15.11 1.42
CA GLU A 435 -22.39 15.89 0.19
C GLU A 435 -21.12 15.63 -0.62
N LEU A 436 -21.25 14.73 -1.59
CA LEU A 436 -20.14 14.20 -2.37
C LEU A 436 -20.23 14.75 -3.80
N HIS A 437 -19.11 15.18 -4.34
CA HIS A 437 -19.03 15.67 -5.73
C HIS A 437 -18.11 14.77 -6.54
N THR A 438 -18.48 14.44 -7.77
CA THR A 438 -17.70 13.60 -8.69
C THR A 438 -17.30 12.25 -8.07
N LEU A 439 -18.21 11.60 -7.35
CA LEU A 439 -17.96 10.32 -6.71
C LEU A 439 -17.59 9.25 -7.75
N PRO A 440 -16.41 8.60 -7.66
CA PRO A 440 -16.02 7.57 -8.62
C PRO A 440 -16.99 6.38 -8.64
N GLU A 441 -17.35 5.91 -9.84
CA GLU A 441 -18.21 4.73 -10.02
C GLU A 441 -17.52 3.41 -9.64
N SER A 442 -16.18 3.39 -9.65
CA SER A 442 -15.38 2.20 -9.34
C SER A 442 -14.02 2.56 -8.75
N HIS A 443 -13.37 1.58 -8.12
CA HIS A 443 -12.00 1.74 -7.61
C HIS A 443 -10.95 1.92 -8.70
N ARG A 444 -11.26 1.63 -9.98
CA ARG A 444 -10.34 1.85 -11.11
C ARG A 444 -9.94 3.32 -11.25
N ASN A 445 -10.90 4.22 -11.01
CA ASN A 445 -10.73 5.67 -11.03
C ASN A 445 -10.92 6.29 -9.63
N GLY A 446 -10.82 5.46 -8.59
CA GLY A 446 -11.08 5.83 -7.21
C GLY A 446 -9.88 5.54 -6.30
N PRO A 447 -10.10 5.47 -4.98
CA PRO A 447 -9.02 5.30 -4.02
C PRO A 447 -8.36 3.93 -4.19
N ILE A 448 -7.05 3.89 -3.96
CA ILE A 448 -6.28 2.66 -3.98
C ILE A 448 -6.33 2.04 -2.59
N ILE A 449 -7.06 0.94 -2.43
CA ILE A 449 -7.25 0.20 -1.18
C ILE A 449 -6.82 -1.25 -1.40
N LEU A 450 -5.96 -1.77 -0.53
CA LEU A 450 -5.41 -3.11 -0.66
C LEU A 450 -6.52 -4.18 -0.79
N ASN A 451 -6.45 -5.03 -1.81
CA ASN A 451 -7.37 -6.15 -2.09
C ASN A 451 -8.86 -5.82 -2.26
N VAL A 452 -9.29 -4.55 -2.24
CA VAL A 452 -10.71 -4.20 -2.06
C VAL A 452 -11.62 -4.83 -3.11
N GLU A 453 -11.25 -4.81 -4.40
CA GLU A 453 -12.07 -5.34 -5.50
C GLU A 453 -12.18 -6.86 -5.53
N ARG A 454 -11.48 -7.58 -4.64
CA ARG A 454 -11.67 -9.02 -4.42
C ARG A 454 -12.87 -9.33 -3.52
N TYR A 455 -13.28 -8.36 -2.71
CA TYR A 455 -14.25 -8.56 -1.63
C TYR A 455 -15.38 -7.52 -1.62
N PHE A 456 -15.15 -6.37 -2.25
CA PHE A 456 -15.93 -5.17 -2.04
C PHE A 456 -15.90 -4.25 -3.26
N SER A 457 -17.07 -3.76 -3.65
CA SER A 457 -17.26 -2.87 -4.78
C SER A 457 -17.67 -1.47 -4.31
N MET A 458 -17.49 -0.47 -5.18
CA MET A 458 -17.75 0.93 -4.84
C MET A 458 -19.26 1.20 -4.64
N ASP A 459 -20.12 0.57 -5.43
CA ASP A 459 -21.58 0.62 -5.28
C ASP A 459 -22.05 0.04 -3.94
N ARG A 460 -21.47 -1.08 -3.48
CA ARG A 460 -21.73 -1.66 -2.15
C ARG A 460 -21.30 -0.69 -1.04
N ALA A 461 -20.13 -0.07 -1.16
CA ALA A 461 -19.66 0.92 -0.18
C ALA A 461 -20.62 2.10 -0.06
N THR A 462 -21.02 2.66 -1.20
CA THR A 462 -21.96 3.79 -1.28
C THR A 462 -23.34 3.41 -0.74
N ALA A 463 -23.86 2.22 -1.08
CA ALA A 463 -25.15 1.76 -0.60
C ALA A 463 -25.18 1.59 0.92
N LEU A 464 -24.13 1.02 1.52
CA LEU A 464 -24.03 0.91 2.99
C LEU A 464 -23.95 2.28 3.67
N ALA A 465 -23.21 3.23 3.09
CA ALA A 465 -23.16 4.59 3.63
C ALA A 465 -24.52 5.30 3.54
N ALA A 466 -25.22 5.18 2.41
CA ALA A 466 -26.55 5.76 2.20
C ALA A 466 -27.64 5.20 3.14
N ARG A 467 -27.42 4.00 3.72
CA ARG A 467 -28.31 3.44 4.75
C ARG A 467 -28.12 4.09 6.12
N ARG A 468 -26.95 4.69 6.36
CA ARG A 468 -26.55 5.26 7.66
C ARG A 468 -26.72 6.78 7.72
N CYS A 469 -26.62 7.48 6.59
CA CYS A 469 -26.74 8.93 6.50
C CYS A 469 -27.42 9.38 5.20
N ARG A 470 -27.90 10.63 5.15
CA ARG A 470 -28.40 11.22 3.90
C ARG A 470 -27.23 11.42 2.94
N LEU A 471 -27.31 10.83 1.76
CA LEU A 471 -26.28 10.95 0.73
C LEU A 471 -26.78 11.83 -0.42
N THR A 472 -26.00 12.85 -0.76
CA THR A 472 -26.19 13.69 -1.96
C THR A 472 -24.95 13.54 -2.83
N THR A 473 -25.15 13.22 -4.11
CA THR A 473 -24.11 13.17 -5.15
C THR A 473 -24.62 13.86 -6.42
N ASP A 474 -23.71 14.38 -7.24
CA ASP A 474 -24.02 15.03 -8.53
C ASP A 474 -24.32 14.05 -9.67
#